data_AF-A0A2M6YRC9-F1
#
_entry.id   AF-A0A2M6YRC9-F1
#
_cell.length_a   1.000
_cell.length_b   1.000
_cell.length_c   1.000
_cell.angle_alpha   90.00
_cell.angle_beta   90.00
_cell.angle_gamma   90.00
#
_symmetry.space_group_name_H-M   'P 1'
#
loop_
_entity.id
_entity.type
_entity.pdbx_description
1 polymer ?
#
loop_
_entity_poly.entity_id
_entity_poly.type
_entity_poly.pdbx_seq_one_letter_code
_entity_poly.pdbx_strand_id
1 'polypeptide(L)'
;MDWWKVRDQFEKEMGAKLRQLPGHREVTPELFEFRSIISHELPETAPTEVFTELIQILLQGKPVDLPEVKRKYFQPQLALEKEILGENKEKFAKLKKSAIKWVKENLPEEKLQLLWKDHQTWLPRRYRIYKNKNTSFEIIAVDTLTRYSLIKKYDR
;
A
#
# COMPACT_ATOMS: atom_id res chain seq x y z
N MET A 1 -11.01 -18.03 -5.72
CA MET A 1 -10.55 -16.98 -4.80
C MET A 1 -11.74 -16.08 -4.56
N ASP A 2 -12.06 -15.79 -3.31
CA ASP A 2 -13.11 -14.81 -2.98
C ASP A 2 -12.46 -13.42 -2.90
N TRP A 3 -12.53 -12.68 -4.01
CA TRP A 3 -11.92 -11.36 -4.10
C TRP A 3 -12.67 -10.28 -3.31
N TRP A 4 -13.97 -10.47 -3.05
CA TRP A 4 -14.74 -9.58 -2.17
C TRP A 4 -14.16 -9.63 -0.76
N LYS A 5 -13.97 -10.84 -0.22
CA LYS A 5 -13.36 -11.02 1.10
C LYS A 5 -11.94 -10.43 1.19
N VAL A 6 -11.11 -10.63 0.16
CA VAL A 6 -9.74 -10.07 0.12
C VAL A 6 -9.79 -8.54 0.12
N ARG A 7 -10.66 -7.95 -0.69
CA ARG A 7 -10.84 -6.51 -0.80
C ARG A 7 -11.35 -5.89 0.51
N ASP A 8 -12.36 -6.48 1.13
CA ASP A 8 -12.92 -5.97 2.38
C ASP A 8 -11.89 -6.05 3.53
N GLN A 9 -11.09 -7.14 3.58
CA GLN A 9 -9.99 -7.26 4.54
C GLN A 9 -8.93 -6.19 4.31
N PHE A 10 -8.53 -6.00 3.06
CA PHE A 10 -7.55 -4.98 2.68
C PHE A 10 -8.02 -3.57 3.04
N GLU A 11 -9.27 -3.21 2.71
CA GLU A 11 -9.85 -1.91 3.06
C GLU A 11 -9.88 -1.69 4.58
N LYS A 12 -10.32 -2.70 5.34
CA LYS A 12 -10.36 -2.61 6.80
C LYS A 12 -8.97 -2.35 7.39
N GLU A 13 -7.96 -3.08 6.91
CA GLU A 13 -6.59 -2.95 7.41
C GLU A 13 -5.96 -1.63 7.01
N MET A 14 -6.07 -1.23 5.74
CA MET A 14 -5.54 0.05 5.26
C MET A 14 -6.25 1.23 5.91
N GLY A 15 -7.57 1.14 6.10
CA GLY A 15 -8.35 2.12 6.85
C GLY A 15 -7.86 2.25 8.30
N ALA A 16 -7.54 1.13 8.97
CA ALA A 16 -6.98 1.17 10.32
C ALA A 16 -5.58 1.81 10.36
N LYS A 17 -4.71 1.43 9.42
CA LYS A 17 -3.34 1.96 9.30
C LYS A 17 -3.29 3.46 9.01
N LEU A 18 -4.18 3.94 8.14
CA LEU A 18 -4.12 5.31 7.63
C LEU A 18 -5.03 6.30 8.37
N ARG A 19 -5.99 5.83 9.19
CA ARG A 19 -6.88 6.71 9.97
C ARG A 19 -6.13 7.66 10.89
N GLN A 20 -4.93 7.28 11.35
CA GLN A 20 -4.11 8.09 12.25
C GLN A 20 -3.13 9.00 11.50
N LEU A 21 -3.11 8.98 10.15
CA LEU A 21 -2.21 9.84 9.38
C LEU A 21 -2.72 11.29 9.48
N PRO A 22 -1.93 12.22 10.07
CA PRO A 22 -2.33 13.62 10.19
C PRO A 22 -2.64 14.23 8.82
N GLY A 23 -3.59 15.16 8.77
CA GLY A 23 -3.91 15.92 7.56
C GLY A 23 -2.74 16.80 7.10
N HIS A 24 -2.76 17.25 5.85
CA HIS A 24 -1.70 18.13 5.31
C HIS A 24 -1.50 19.43 6.11
N ARG A 25 -2.52 19.89 6.83
CA ARG A 25 -2.47 21.10 7.66
C ARG A 25 -1.91 20.84 9.06
N GLU A 26 -1.80 19.58 9.47
CA GLU A 26 -1.32 19.16 10.79
C GLU A 26 0.17 18.77 10.77
N VAL A 27 0.80 18.81 9.60
CA VAL A 27 2.20 18.44 9.40
C VAL A 27 2.98 19.68 8.97
N THR A 28 4.18 19.86 9.51
CA THR A 28 5.08 20.94 9.07
C THR A 28 5.58 20.68 7.64
N PRO A 29 5.87 21.70 6.83
CA PRO A 29 6.31 21.51 5.44
C PRO A 29 7.50 20.56 5.28
N GLU A 30 8.43 20.58 6.23
CA GLU A 30 9.62 19.71 6.30
C GLU A 30 9.28 18.21 6.41
N LEU A 31 8.07 17.88 6.88
CA LEU A 31 7.60 16.52 7.07
C LEU A 31 6.61 16.06 6.00
N PHE A 32 6.32 16.90 5.00
CA PHE A 32 5.43 16.53 3.89
C PHE A 32 5.94 15.35 3.09
N GLU A 33 7.26 15.31 2.82
CA GLU A 33 7.86 14.16 2.16
C GLU A 33 7.74 12.90 3.03
N PHE A 34 8.03 13.01 4.33
CA PHE A 34 7.92 11.88 5.24
C PHE A 34 6.49 11.31 5.30
N ARG A 35 5.49 12.19 5.43
CA ARG A 35 4.07 11.81 5.38
C ARG A 35 3.72 11.11 4.06
N SER A 36 4.17 11.67 2.94
CA SER A 36 3.92 11.14 1.59
C SER A 36 4.50 9.73 1.43
N ILE A 37 5.71 9.46 1.93
CA ILE A 37 6.29 8.12 1.80
C ILE A 37 5.55 7.08 2.66
N ILE A 38 5.01 7.46 3.82
CA ILE A 38 4.19 6.55 4.64
C ILE A 38 2.93 6.12 3.87
N SER A 39 2.24 7.06 3.21
CA SER A 39 0.99 6.77 2.51
C SER A 39 1.16 6.18 1.11
N HIS A 40 2.35 6.31 0.49
CA HIS A 40 2.53 6.02 -0.94
C HIS A 40 3.71 5.11 -1.30
N GLU A 41 4.69 4.97 -0.41
CA GLU A 41 5.86 4.12 -0.64
C GLU A 41 5.86 2.86 0.23
N LEU A 42 5.28 2.91 1.44
CA LEU A 42 5.32 1.80 2.38
C LEU A 42 4.46 0.64 1.88
N PRO A 43 4.94 -0.61 2.01
CA PRO A 43 4.13 -1.75 1.64
C PRO A 43 2.77 -1.82 2.31
N GLU A 44 1.70 -2.00 1.53
CA GLU A 44 0.37 -2.23 2.09
C GLU A 44 0.30 -3.49 2.95
N THR A 45 1.18 -4.43 2.67
CA THR A 45 1.39 -5.67 3.40
C THR A 45 2.30 -5.52 4.61
N ALA A 46 2.94 -4.36 4.80
CA ALA A 46 3.75 -4.13 6.00
C ALA A 46 2.87 -4.22 7.26
N PRO A 47 3.40 -4.72 8.40
CA PRO A 47 2.64 -4.83 9.64
C PRO A 47 2.07 -3.48 10.11
N THR A 48 0.95 -3.53 10.83
CA THR A 48 0.27 -2.32 11.34
C THR A 48 1.14 -1.55 12.33
N GLU A 49 2.01 -2.25 13.04
CA GLU A 49 3.00 -1.74 13.99
C GLU A 49 3.97 -0.79 13.28
N VAL A 50 4.46 -1.16 12.09
CA VAL A 50 5.37 -0.32 11.30
C VAL A 50 4.69 0.98 10.88
N PHE A 51 3.43 0.93 10.45
CA PHE A 51 2.66 2.14 10.15
C PHE A 51 2.49 3.02 11.39
N THR A 52 2.15 2.41 12.53
CA THR A 52 1.93 3.11 13.80
C THR A 52 3.20 3.81 14.27
N GLU A 53 4.35 3.14 14.23
CA GLU A 53 5.65 3.73 14.59
C GLU A 53 6.01 4.92 13.68
N LEU A 54 5.81 4.79 12.37
CA LEU A 54 6.09 5.88 11.42
C LEU A 54 5.17 7.09 11.63
N ILE A 55 3.89 6.84 11.92
CA ILE A 55 2.94 7.91 12.26
C ILE A 55 3.34 8.57 13.59
N GLN A 56 3.76 7.81 14.61
CA GLN A 56 4.25 8.38 15.86
C GLN A 56 5.49 9.26 15.63
N ILE A 57 6.45 8.83 14.80
CA ILE A 57 7.60 9.66 14.42
C ILE A 57 7.12 10.94 13.73
N LEU A 58 6.16 10.83 12.80
CA LEU A 58 5.62 11.97 12.08
C LEU A 58 4.97 12.99 13.03
N LEU A 59 4.23 12.51 14.04
CA LEU A 59 3.54 13.33 15.03
C LEU A 59 4.49 14.02 16.03
N GLN A 60 5.76 13.61 16.12
CA GLN A 60 6.75 14.33 16.95
C GLN A 60 7.09 15.71 16.38
N GLY A 61 6.79 15.97 15.09
CA GLY A 61 7.02 17.27 14.46
C GLY A 61 8.50 17.64 14.27
N LYS A 62 9.43 16.71 14.54
CA LYS A 62 10.87 16.92 14.41
C LYS A 62 11.35 16.51 13.01
N PRO A 63 12.39 17.16 12.45
CA PRO A 63 13.02 16.72 11.21
C PRO A 63 13.43 15.23 11.27
N VAL A 64 13.23 14.54 10.16
CA VAL A 64 13.48 13.09 10.03
C VAL A 64 14.57 12.83 9.01
N ASP A 65 15.52 11.97 9.36
CA ASP A 65 16.47 11.40 8.40
C ASP A 65 15.74 10.36 7.54
N LEU A 66 15.29 10.78 6.35
CA LEU A 66 14.56 9.93 5.41
C LEU A 66 15.36 8.70 4.95
N PRO A 67 16.66 8.79 4.60
CA PRO A 67 17.49 7.62 4.36
C PRO A 67 17.46 6.59 5.49
N GLU A 68 17.63 7.03 6.73
CA GLU A 68 17.66 6.12 7.89
C GLU A 68 16.28 5.47 8.14
N VAL A 69 15.21 6.25 8.04
CA VAL A 69 13.84 5.73 8.13
C VAL A 69 13.54 4.71 7.03
N LYS A 70 13.96 4.99 5.79
CA LYS A 70 13.79 4.05 4.68
C LYS A 70 14.57 2.76 4.93
N ARG A 71 15.79 2.86 5.44
CA ARG A 71 16.62 1.70 5.80
C ARG A 71 15.99 0.86 6.91
N LYS A 72 15.49 1.50 7.97
CA LYS A 72 14.95 0.82 9.15
C LYS A 72 13.56 0.21 8.92
N TYR A 73 12.65 0.94 8.26
CA TYR A 73 11.24 0.56 8.21
C TYR A 73 10.76 0.09 6.84
N PHE A 74 11.34 0.58 5.73
CA PHE A 74 10.86 0.25 4.38
C PHE A 74 11.62 -0.91 3.76
N GLN A 75 12.96 -0.90 3.86
CA GLN A 75 13.80 -1.93 3.24
C GLN A 75 13.47 -3.35 3.73
N PRO A 76 13.25 -3.61 5.04
CA PRO A 76 12.90 -4.96 5.49
C PRO A 76 11.58 -5.46 4.88
N GLN A 77 10.58 -4.57 4.80
CA GLN A 77 9.27 -4.91 4.25
C GLN A 77 9.33 -5.20 2.75
N LEU A 78 10.15 -4.44 2.02
CA LEU A 78 10.37 -4.65 0.59
C LEU A 78 11.21 -5.90 0.30
N ALA A 79 12.18 -6.22 1.16
CA ALA A 79 12.98 -7.42 1.04
C ALA A 79 12.11 -8.67 1.24
N LEU A 80 11.29 -8.68 2.30
CA LEU A 80 10.34 -9.76 2.59
C LEU A 80 9.33 -9.94 1.45
N GLU A 81 8.75 -8.83 0.95
CA GLU A 81 7.85 -8.90 -0.21
C GLU A 81 8.55 -9.52 -1.43
N LYS A 82 9.79 -9.10 -1.73
CA LYS A 82 10.56 -9.62 -2.86
C LYS A 82 10.85 -11.12 -2.72
N GLU A 83 11.19 -11.56 -1.51
CA GLU A 83 11.43 -12.96 -1.18
C GLU A 83 10.17 -13.80 -1.43
N ILE A 84 9.05 -13.44 -0.80
CA ILE A 84 7.78 -14.17 -0.93
C ILE A 84 7.32 -14.22 -2.41
N LEU A 85 7.41 -13.10 -3.13
CA LEU A 85 7.06 -13.05 -4.55
C LEU A 85 8.00 -13.90 -5.41
N GLY A 86 9.28 -13.98 -5.03
CA GLY A 86 10.30 -14.79 -5.70
C GLY A 86 10.06 -16.29 -5.55
N GLU A 87 9.69 -16.74 -4.35
CA GLU A 87 9.38 -18.14 -4.05
C GLU A 87 8.03 -18.59 -4.63
N ASN A 88 7.08 -17.66 -4.76
CA ASN A 88 5.70 -17.96 -5.12
C ASN A 88 5.32 -17.48 -6.53
N LYS A 89 6.27 -17.38 -7.47
CA LYS A 89 6.05 -16.81 -8.82
C LYS A 89 4.85 -17.39 -9.56
N GLU A 90 4.71 -18.71 -9.60
CA GLU A 90 3.58 -19.37 -10.30
C GLU A 90 2.24 -19.07 -9.64
N LYS A 91 2.21 -19.10 -8.30
CA LYS A 91 1.02 -18.82 -7.51
C LYS A 91 0.62 -17.36 -7.68
N PHE A 92 1.58 -16.43 -7.64
CA PHE A 92 1.36 -15.02 -7.92
C PHE A 92 0.78 -14.80 -9.32
N ALA A 93 1.33 -15.46 -10.35
CA ALA A 93 0.82 -15.36 -11.71
C ALA A 93 -0.63 -15.88 -11.84
N LYS A 94 -0.97 -17.00 -11.18
CA LYS A 94 -2.34 -17.53 -11.13
C LYS A 94 -3.30 -16.57 -10.44
N LEU A 95 -2.90 -16.02 -9.28
CA LEU A 95 -3.68 -15.02 -8.56
C LEU A 95 -3.90 -13.77 -9.40
N LYS A 96 -2.86 -13.25 -10.04
CA LYS A 96 -2.92 -12.06 -10.90
C LYS A 96 -3.91 -12.25 -12.04
N LYS A 97 -3.89 -13.39 -12.74
CA LYS A 97 -4.87 -13.70 -13.79
C LYS A 97 -6.32 -13.67 -13.26
N SER A 98 -6.56 -14.25 -12.08
CA SER A 98 -7.88 -14.24 -11.46
C SER A 98 -8.30 -12.84 -11.00
N ALA A 99 -7.38 -12.06 -10.43
CA ALA A 99 -7.62 -10.68 -10.01
C ALA A 99 -7.98 -9.78 -11.19
N ILE A 100 -7.30 -9.91 -12.34
CA ILE A 100 -7.59 -9.13 -13.56
C ILE A 100 -9.06 -9.28 -13.95
N LYS A 101 -9.57 -10.52 -14.01
CA LYS A 101 -10.96 -10.76 -14.38
C LYS A 101 -11.91 -10.07 -13.40
N TRP A 102 -11.69 -10.28 -12.10
CA TRP A 102 -12.57 -9.73 -11.07
C TRP A 102 -12.53 -8.19 -11.01
N VAL A 103 -11.35 -7.57 -11.08
CA VAL A 103 -11.23 -6.09 -11.04
C VAL A 103 -11.97 -5.46 -12.21
N LYS A 104 -11.79 -5.98 -13.44
CA LYS A 104 -12.50 -5.45 -14.63
C LYS A 104 -14.02 -5.57 -14.53
N GLU A 105 -14.52 -6.61 -13.87
CA GLU A 105 -15.96 -6.85 -13.73
C GLU A 105 -16.59 -6.01 -12.58
N ASN A 106 -15.81 -5.60 -11.57
CA ASN A 106 -16.36 -5.08 -10.32
C ASN A 106 -15.87 -3.67 -9.92
N LEU A 107 -14.73 -3.23 -10.46
CA LEU A 107 -14.04 -1.99 -10.06
C LEU A 107 -13.66 -1.18 -11.30
N PRO A 108 -14.60 -0.41 -11.87
CA PRO A 108 -14.32 0.42 -13.04
C PRO A 108 -13.27 1.48 -12.70
N GLU A 109 -12.43 1.78 -13.69
CA GLU A 109 -11.33 2.74 -13.60
C GLU A 109 -11.74 4.09 -12.96
N GLU A 110 -12.87 4.67 -13.37
CA GLU A 110 -13.37 5.95 -12.81
C GLU A 110 -13.63 5.89 -11.31
N LYS A 111 -14.20 4.77 -10.83
CA LYS A 111 -14.46 4.56 -9.41
C LYS A 111 -13.15 4.47 -8.63
N LEU A 112 -12.16 3.75 -9.16
CA LEU A 112 -10.83 3.63 -8.53
C LEU A 112 -10.11 4.98 -8.47
N GLN A 113 -10.27 5.81 -9.51
CA GLN A 113 -9.72 7.16 -9.55
C GLN A 113 -10.33 8.08 -8.48
N LEU A 114 -11.65 8.05 -8.31
CA LEU A 114 -12.35 8.83 -7.28
C LEU A 114 -11.90 8.42 -5.87
N LEU A 115 -11.92 7.12 -5.58
CA LEU A 115 -11.49 6.58 -4.28
C LEU A 115 -10.05 6.98 -3.91
N TRP A 116 -9.16 7.06 -4.90
CA TRP A 116 -7.81 7.55 -4.70
C TRP A 116 -7.73 9.05 -4.42
N LYS A 117 -8.47 9.86 -5.18
CA LYS A 117 -8.52 11.33 -4.96
C LYS A 117 -9.02 11.67 -3.57
N ASP A 118 -10.01 10.92 -3.09
CA ASP A 118 -10.61 11.12 -1.77
C ASP A 118 -9.74 10.59 -0.63
N HIS A 119 -8.58 10.00 -0.95
CA HIS A 119 -7.68 9.35 0.02
C HIS A 119 -8.40 8.27 0.85
N GLN A 120 -9.49 7.70 0.34
CA GLN A 120 -10.34 6.71 1.02
C GLN A 120 -9.77 5.29 0.93
N THR A 121 -8.44 5.18 0.98
CA THR A 121 -7.71 3.92 1.21
C THR A 121 -8.04 2.77 0.27
N TRP A 122 -7.65 2.91 -1.00
CA TRP A 122 -7.65 1.78 -1.95
C TRP A 122 -6.31 1.45 -2.60
N LEU A 123 -5.41 2.42 -2.81
CA LEU A 123 -4.18 2.20 -3.62
C LEU A 123 -2.88 2.66 -2.93
N PRO A 124 -2.55 2.11 -1.76
CA PRO A 124 -1.45 2.52 -0.90
C PRO A 124 -0.07 2.62 -1.58
N ARG A 125 0.18 1.95 -2.71
CA ARG A 125 1.44 2.10 -3.45
C ARG A 125 1.21 2.47 -4.92
N ARG A 126 1.16 3.78 -5.19
CA ARG A 126 1.13 4.31 -6.56
C ARG A 126 2.49 4.81 -7.03
N TYR A 127 3.12 5.71 -6.27
CA TYR A 127 4.26 6.49 -6.74
C TYR A 127 5.59 5.71 -6.82
N ARG A 128 5.80 4.70 -5.97
CA ARG A 128 7.08 3.96 -5.94
C ARG A 128 7.18 2.87 -7.01
N ILE A 129 6.07 2.19 -7.29
CA ILE A 129 6.02 1.03 -8.21
C ILE A 129 5.61 1.46 -9.61
N TYR A 130 4.66 2.39 -9.74
CA TYR A 130 4.11 2.82 -11.02
C TYR A 130 4.60 4.23 -11.36
N LYS A 131 5.88 4.32 -11.76
CA LYS A 131 6.49 5.58 -12.22
C LYS A 131 5.85 6.12 -13.51
N ASN A 132 5.18 5.25 -14.27
CA ASN A 132 4.43 5.64 -15.45
C ASN A 132 3.07 6.23 -15.03
N LYS A 133 2.87 7.52 -15.30
CA LYS A 133 1.62 8.24 -15.01
C LYS A 133 0.41 7.65 -15.75
N ASN A 134 0.65 6.90 -16.84
CA ASN A 134 -0.38 6.26 -17.65
C ASN A 134 -0.77 4.85 -17.16
N THR A 135 -0.17 4.35 -16.07
CA THR A 135 -0.65 3.10 -15.47
C THR A 135 -2.07 3.32 -14.94
N SER A 136 -3.02 2.54 -15.46
CA SER A 136 -4.42 2.59 -15.04
C SER A 136 -4.57 2.13 -13.59
N PHE A 137 -5.58 2.65 -12.91
CA PHE A 137 -5.88 2.30 -11.54
C PHE A 137 -6.30 0.84 -11.40
N GLU A 138 -6.94 0.27 -12.42
CA GLU A 138 -7.22 -1.17 -12.49
C GLU A 138 -5.95 -2.02 -12.40
N ILE A 139 -4.87 -1.66 -13.12
CA ILE A 139 -3.59 -2.40 -13.06
C ILE A 139 -3.01 -2.34 -11.65
N ILE A 140 -3.08 -1.19 -11.00
CA ILE A 140 -2.60 -1.00 -9.62
C ILE A 140 -3.44 -1.84 -8.66
N ALA A 141 -4.78 -1.79 -8.76
CA ALA A 141 -5.71 -2.55 -7.93
C ALA A 141 -5.48 -4.06 -8.06
N VAL A 142 -5.31 -4.57 -9.28
CA VAL A 142 -4.96 -5.97 -9.55
C VAL A 142 -3.71 -6.37 -8.79
N ASP A 143 -2.63 -5.60 -8.94
CA ASP A 143 -1.34 -5.94 -8.37
C ASP A 143 -1.37 -5.86 -6.83
N THR A 144 -2.02 -4.82 -6.28
CA THR A 144 -2.22 -4.63 -4.83
C THR A 144 -3.01 -5.78 -4.21
N LEU A 145 -4.18 -6.11 -4.76
CA LEU A 145 -4.98 -7.23 -4.24
C LEU A 145 -4.25 -8.58 -4.39
N THR A 146 -3.50 -8.75 -5.48
CA THR A 146 -2.69 -9.96 -5.70
C THR A 146 -1.59 -10.07 -4.64
N ARG A 147 -0.79 -9.00 -4.44
CA ARG A 147 0.26 -8.94 -3.41
C ARG A 147 -0.32 -9.20 -2.03
N TYR A 148 -1.36 -8.45 -1.65
CA TYR A 148 -2.02 -8.57 -0.37
C TYR A 148 -2.51 -10.00 -0.10
N SER A 149 -3.24 -10.59 -1.05
CA SER A 149 -3.79 -11.95 -0.91
C SER A 149 -2.71 -13.04 -0.78
N LEU A 150 -1.53 -12.81 -1.34
CA LEU A 150 -0.41 -13.74 -1.28
C LEU A 150 0.38 -13.56 0.01
N ILE A 151 0.83 -12.33 0.28
CA ILE A 151 1.78 -12.01 1.36
C ILE A 151 1.12 -12.11 2.72
N LYS A 152 -0.16 -11.74 2.86
CA LYS A 152 -0.86 -11.87 4.14
C LYS A 152 -1.01 -13.30 4.67
N LYS A 153 -0.75 -14.31 3.83
CA LYS A 153 -0.68 -15.71 4.28
C LYS A 153 0.61 -16.05 5.03
N TYR A 154 1.59 -15.15 4.99
CA TYR A 154 2.90 -15.29 5.60
C TYR A 154 3.10 -14.33 6.78
N ASP A 155 2.14 -13.42 7.02
CA ASP A 155 2.02 -12.70 8.30
C ASP A 155 1.64 -13.75 9.36
N ARG A 156 2.60 -14.15 10.18
CA ARG A 156 2.43 -15.09 11.30
C ARG A 156 2.56 -14.35 12.61
#